data_AF-A0A7X5CR90-F1
#
_entry.id   AF-A0A7X5CR90-F1
#
_cell.length_a   1.000
_cell.length_b   1.000
_cell.length_c   1.000
_cell.angle_alpha   90.00
_cell.angle_beta   90.00
_cell.angle_gamma   90.00
#
_symmetry.space_group_name_H-M   'P 1'
#
loop_
_entity.id
_entity.type
_entity.pdbx_description
1 polymer ?
#
loop_
_entity_poly.entity_id
_entity_poly.type
_entity_poly.pdbx_seq_one_letter_code
_entity_poly.pdbx_strand_id
1 'polypeptide(L)'
;MAKRDDRIITSVYLTKEMCSQIDKMADRGHISRNEQIRRYIEKGLAVEGYSQDIDLIAGIIRQEVQAVYHIEDIRAVVEQQANRIAKMHMKSGKVDAAAFFLLVKVLMNVAHEGTEEQFDQMLSEAVALGVDYMQKKDFQINSFLADSGSLRRIADKL
;
A
#
# COMPACT_ATOMS: atom_id res chain seq x y z
N MET A 1 -16.19 -50.55 17.06
CA MET A 1 -17.58 -50.63 16.55
C MET A 1 -18.50 -50.27 17.72
N ALA A 2 -19.17 -49.12 17.68
CA ALA A 2 -20.16 -48.78 18.70
C ALA A 2 -21.26 -49.86 18.71
N LYS A 3 -21.52 -50.45 19.88
CA LYS A 3 -22.53 -51.52 20.04
C LYS A 3 -23.90 -50.97 19.61
N ARG A 4 -24.73 -51.86 19.05
CA ARG A 4 -26.05 -51.55 18.48
C ARG A 4 -27.01 -50.87 19.49
N ASP A 5 -26.69 -50.96 20.79
CA ASP A 5 -27.47 -50.46 21.93
C ASP A 5 -27.33 -48.95 22.22
N ASP A 6 -26.40 -48.22 21.58
CA ASP A 6 -26.17 -46.78 21.84
C ASP A 6 -26.92 -45.84 20.87
N ARG A 7 -27.85 -46.37 20.06
CA ARG A 7 -28.56 -45.58 19.04
C ARG A 7 -29.83 -44.97 19.61
N ILE A 8 -29.83 -43.64 19.75
CA ILE A 8 -31.03 -42.87 20.09
C ILE A 8 -31.78 -42.50 18.80
N ILE A 9 -33.09 -42.76 18.77
CA ILE A 9 -33.99 -42.29 17.70
C ILE A 9 -34.68 -41.02 18.21
N THR A 10 -34.44 -39.92 17.54
CA THR A 10 -35.04 -38.62 17.86
C THR A 10 -35.79 -38.09 16.64
N SER A 11 -37.02 -37.63 16.85
CA SER A 11 -37.79 -36.94 15.82
C SER A 11 -37.40 -35.47 15.78
N VAL A 12 -37.23 -34.93 14.57
CA VAL A 12 -36.90 -33.52 14.34
C VAL A 12 -37.90 -32.92 13.36
N TYR A 13 -38.38 -31.71 13.66
CA TYR A 13 -39.26 -30.98 12.75
C TYR A 13 -38.43 -30.24 11.70
N LEU A 14 -38.71 -30.53 10.43
CA LEU A 14 -38.08 -29.89 9.28
C LEU A 14 -39.17 -29.29 8.39
N THR A 15 -38.90 -28.13 7.80
CA THR A 15 -39.83 -27.56 6.83
C THR A 15 -39.85 -28.39 5.54
N LYS A 16 -40.92 -28.26 4.74
CA LYS A 16 -41.01 -28.94 3.43
C LYS A 16 -39.83 -28.59 2.51
N GLU A 17 -39.39 -27.33 2.56
CA GLU A 17 -38.24 -26.86 1.78
C GLU A 17 -36.93 -27.52 2.23
N MET A 18 -36.68 -27.59 3.54
CA MET A 18 -35.50 -28.27 4.09
C MET A 18 -35.45 -29.74 3.67
N CYS A 19 -36.58 -30.45 3.78
CA CYS A 19 -36.67 -31.84 3.33
C CYS A 19 -36.32 -31.99 1.84
N SER A 20 -36.87 -31.12 0.98
CA SER A 20 -36.58 -31.15 -0.46
C SER A 20 -35.09 -30.91 -0.76
N GLN A 21 -34.45 -29.99 -0.04
CA GLN A 21 -33.03 -29.71 -0.22
C GLN A 21 -32.15 -30.88 0.27
N ILE A 22 -32.49 -31.46 1.42
CA ILE A 22 -31.77 -32.62 1.97
C ILE A 22 -31.90 -33.81 1.01
N ASP A 23 -33.08 -34.06 0.45
CA ASP A 23 -33.31 -35.14 -0.52
C ASP A 23 -32.43 -34.99 -1.76
N LYS A 24 -32.42 -33.80 -2.37
CA LYS A 24 -31.55 -33.52 -3.52
C LYS A 24 -30.07 -33.75 -3.23
N MET A 25 -29.63 -33.63 -1.98
CA MET A 25 -28.24 -33.85 -1.58
C MET A 25 -27.97 -35.31 -1.21
N ALA A 26 -28.94 -35.98 -0.59
CA ALA A 26 -28.90 -37.40 -0.30
C ALA A 26 -28.86 -38.22 -1.60
N ASP A 27 -29.70 -37.87 -2.59
CA ASP A 27 -29.73 -38.48 -3.91
C ASP A 27 -28.40 -38.32 -4.65
N ARG A 28 -27.84 -37.09 -4.64
CA ARG A 28 -26.51 -36.81 -5.21
C ARG A 28 -25.40 -37.60 -4.53
N GLY A 29 -25.52 -37.86 -3.23
CA GLY A 29 -24.56 -38.63 -2.46
C GLY A 29 -24.81 -40.14 -2.50
N HIS A 30 -25.87 -40.62 -3.15
CA HIS A 30 -26.36 -42.00 -3.09
C HIS A 30 -26.50 -42.54 -1.66
N ILE A 31 -27.04 -41.72 -0.76
CA ILE A 31 -27.24 -42.04 0.66
C ILE A 31 -28.69 -41.78 1.06
N SER A 32 -29.09 -42.29 2.24
CA SER A 32 -30.43 -42.00 2.77
C SER A 32 -30.55 -40.55 3.28
N ARG A 33 -31.77 -40.02 3.30
CA ARG A 33 -32.08 -38.72 3.95
C ARG A 33 -31.55 -38.66 5.39
N ASN A 34 -31.75 -39.72 6.15
CA ASN A 34 -31.30 -39.80 7.55
C ASN A 34 -29.77 -39.78 7.67
N GLU A 35 -29.06 -40.39 6.72
CA GLU A 35 -27.60 -40.32 6.65
C GLU A 35 -27.14 -38.88 6.40
N GLN A 36 -27.78 -38.19 5.45
CA GLN A 36 -27.45 -36.80 5.15
C GLN A 36 -27.75 -35.86 6.33
N ILE A 37 -28.86 -36.08 7.05
CA ILE A 37 -29.18 -35.34 8.28
C ILE A 37 -28.09 -35.57 9.33
N ARG A 38 -27.66 -36.81 9.54
CA ARG A 38 -26.59 -37.12 10.51
C ARG A 38 -25.29 -36.40 10.16
N ARG A 39 -24.88 -36.42 8.89
CA ARG A 39 -23.69 -35.70 8.42
C ARG A 39 -23.76 -34.20 8.68
N TYR A 40 -24.94 -33.60 8.56
CA TYR A 40 -25.12 -32.19 8.90
C TYR A 40 -24.98 -31.92 10.39
N ILE A 41 -25.54 -32.78 11.24
CA ILE A 41 -25.40 -32.68 12.68
C ILE A 41 -23.94 -32.86 13.10
N GLU A 42 -23.25 -33.89 12.58
CA GLU A 42 -21.82 -34.12 12.83
C GLU A 42 -20.96 -32.94 12.40
N LYS A 43 -21.23 -32.37 11.21
CA LYS A 43 -20.55 -31.16 10.75
C LYS A 43 -20.85 -29.96 11.65
N GLY A 44 -22.11 -29.74 12.03
CA GLY A 44 -22.51 -28.64 12.91
C GLY A 44 -21.83 -28.72 14.27
N LEU A 45 -21.76 -29.92 14.86
CA LEU A 45 -21.06 -30.18 16.12
C LEU A 45 -19.54 -29.99 15.99
N ALA A 46 -18.95 -30.28 14.82
CA ALA A 46 -17.53 -30.06 14.56
C ALA A 46 -17.18 -28.58 14.28
N VAL A 47 -18.12 -27.76 13.77
CA VAL A 47 -17.89 -26.34 13.44
C VAL A 47 -17.50 -25.53 14.68
N GLU A 48 -18.10 -25.78 15.85
CA GLU A 48 -17.68 -25.12 17.09
C GLU A 48 -16.24 -25.47 17.46
N GLY A 49 -15.82 -26.73 17.26
CA GLY A 49 -14.43 -27.16 17.43
C GLY A 49 -13.48 -26.46 16.46
N TYR A 50 -13.81 -26.42 15.16
CA TYR A 50 -12.98 -25.76 14.15
C TYR A 50 -12.83 -24.25 14.39
N SER A 51 -13.88 -23.56 14.83
CA SER A 51 -13.79 -22.13 15.15
C SER A 51 -12.84 -21.88 16.32
N GLN A 52 -12.92 -22.69 17.38
CA GLN A 52 -12.04 -22.61 18.54
C GLN A 52 -10.57 -22.89 18.17
N ASP A 53 -10.33 -23.88 17.30
CA ASP A 53 -8.99 -24.19 16.80
C ASP A 53 -8.41 -23.07 15.94
N ILE A 54 -9.22 -22.45 15.06
CA ILE A 54 -8.79 -21.32 14.24
C ILE A 54 -8.41 -20.12 15.11
N ASP A 55 -9.22 -19.81 16.13
CA ASP A 55 -8.95 -18.70 17.05
C ASP A 55 -7.68 -18.95 17.87
N LEU A 56 -7.46 -20.17 18.32
CA LEU A 56 -6.24 -20.59 19.02
C LEU A 56 -5.00 -20.41 18.13
N ILE A 57 -5.04 -20.95 16.89
CA ILE A 57 -3.93 -20.83 15.94
C ILE A 57 -3.66 -19.37 15.60
N ALA A 58 -4.70 -18.57 15.34
CA ALA A 58 -4.57 -17.15 15.07
C ALA A 58 -4.00 -16.36 16.26
N GLY A 59 -4.29 -16.79 17.49
CA GLY A 59 -3.71 -16.26 18.71
C GLY A 59 -2.21 -16.56 18.82
N ILE A 60 -1.81 -17.82 18.63
CA ILE A 60 -0.41 -18.25 18.64
C ILE A 60 0.40 -17.48 17.59
N ILE A 61 -0.10 -17.39 16.35
CA ILE A 61 0.58 -16.66 15.28
C ILE A 61 0.77 -15.19 15.65
N ARG A 62 -0.27 -14.52 16.18
CA ARG A 62 -0.17 -13.11 16.59
C ARG A 62 0.87 -12.93 17.69
N GLN A 63 0.89 -13.82 18.67
CA GLN A 63 1.82 -13.77 19.79
C GLN A 63 3.27 -13.95 19.33
N GLU A 64 3.53 -14.96 18.49
CA GLU A 64 4.87 -15.20 17.92
C GLU A 64 5.35 -14.03 17.04
N VAL A 65 4.46 -13.50 16.17
CA VAL A 65 4.80 -12.34 15.33
C VAL A 65 5.11 -11.11 16.18
N GLN A 66 4.33 -10.83 17.21
CA GLN A 66 4.57 -9.69 18.12
C GLN A 66 5.79 -9.88 19.02
N ALA A 67 6.13 -11.13 19.38
CA ALA A 67 7.30 -11.46 20.17
C ALA A 67 8.61 -11.27 19.39
N VAL A 68 8.60 -11.58 18.09
CA VAL A 68 9.79 -11.45 17.21
C VAL A 68 9.91 -10.05 16.61
N TYR A 69 8.79 -9.43 16.24
CA TYR A 69 8.78 -8.10 15.63
C TYR A 69 8.04 -7.11 16.52
N HIS A 70 8.80 -6.23 17.19
CA HIS A 70 8.20 -5.08 17.83
C HIS A 70 7.74 -4.10 16.75
N ILE A 71 6.46 -3.78 16.75
CA ILE A 71 5.84 -2.91 15.73
C ILE A 71 6.53 -1.54 15.66
N GLU A 72 7.10 -1.09 16.78
CA GLU A 72 7.88 0.14 16.89
C GLU A 72 9.19 0.06 16.09
N ASP A 73 9.84 -1.10 16.04
CA ASP A 73 11.08 -1.28 15.26
C ASP A 73 10.79 -1.24 13.76
N ILE A 74 9.70 -1.88 13.33
CA ILE A 74 9.21 -1.80 11.94
C ILE A 74 8.91 -0.35 11.58
N ARG A 75 8.18 0.36 12.45
CA ARG A 75 7.83 1.75 12.24
C ARG A 75 9.07 2.64 12.13
N ALA A 76 10.04 2.47 13.02
CA ALA A 76 11.30 3.22 12.99
C ALA A 76 12.06 3.01 11.68
N VAL A 77 12.16 1.75 11.21
CA VAL A 77 12.82 1.42 9.93
C VAL A 77 12.06 2.04 8.75
N VAL A 78 10.73 1.97 8.73
CA VAL A 78 9.91 2.54 7.66
C VAL A 78 10.01 4.07 7.64
N GLU A 79 9.90 4.74 8.80
CA GLU A 79 10.02 6.19 8.91
C GLU A 79 11.41 6.69 8.51
N GLN A 80 12.47 5.98 8.92
CA GLN A 80 13.85 6.30 8.51
C GLN A 80 14.01 6.19 6.99
N GLN A 81 13.49 5.12 6.38
CA GLN A 81 13.57 4.91 4.93
C GLN A 81 12.75 5.95 4.16
N ALA A 82 11.52 6.25 4.61
CA ALA A 82 10.67 7.27 4.01
C ALA A 82 11.36 8.64 4.04
N ASN A 83 11.94 9.03 5.18
CA ASN A 83 12.70 10.27 5.29
C ASN A 83 13.94 10.31 4.38
N ARG A 84 14.64 9.18 4.23
CA ARG A 84 15.77 9.09 3.30
C ARG A 84 15.33 9.27 1.86
N ILE A 85 14.24 8.61 1.45
CA ILE A 85 13.66 8.70 0.11
C ILE A 85 13.22 10.15 -0.18
N ALA A 86 12.52 10.78 0.75
CA ALA A 86 12.12 12.19 0.63
C ALA A 86 13.32 13.11 0.41
N LYS A 87 14.40 12.94 1.18
CA LYS A 87 15.65 13.72 1.01
C LYS A 87 16.31 13.47 -0.35
N MET A 88 16.29 12.24 -0.85
CA MET A 88 16.84 11.91 -2.18
C MET A 88 16.02 12.57 -3.29
N HIS A 89 14.69 12.51 -3.21
CA HIS A 89 13.81 13.19 -4.17
C HIS A 89 14.01 14.70 -4.17
N MET A 90 14.15 15.33 -3.00
CA MET A 90 14.48 16.77 -2.92
C MET A 90 15.82 17.10 -3.58
N LYS A 91 16.84 16.23 -3.46
CA LYS A 91 18.11 16.42 -4.18
C LYS A 91 17.93 16.32 -5.69
N SER A 92 17.17 15.32 -6.18
CA SER A 92 16.85 15.20 -7.60
C SER A 92 16.15 16.45 -8.13
N GLY A 93 15.11 16.92 -7.45
CA GLY A 93 14.38 18.13 -7.85
C GLY A 93 15.25 19.40 -7.89
N LYS A 94 16.23 19.53 -6.98
CA LYS A 94 17.23 20.62 -7.03
C LYS A 94 18.13 20.52 -8.27
N VAL A 95 18.59 19.32 -8.60
CA VAL A 95 19.44 19.07 -9.78
C VAL A 95 18.66 19.35 -11.07
N ASP A 96 17.41 18.90 -11.15
CA ASP A 96 16.56 19.12 -12.34
C ASP A 96 16.24 20.60 -12.54
N ALA A 97 15.93 21.33 -11.46
CA ALA A 97 15.70 22.77 -11.52
C ALA A 97 16.98 23.54 -11.89
N ALA A 98 18.12 23.18 -11.30
CA ALA A 98 19.41 23.77 -11.65
C ALA A 98 19.77 23.51 -13.11
N ALA A 99 19.52 22.30 -13.63
CA ALA A 99 19.73 21.95 -15.03
C ALA A 99 18.83 22.77 -15.96
N PHE A 100 17.55 22.97 -15.61
CA PHE A 100 16.64 23.82 -16.39
C PHE A 100 17.11 25.28 -16.44
N PHE A 101 17.46 25.88 -15.30
CA PHE A 101 17.95 27.26 -15.25
C PHE A 101 19.30 27.42 -15.94
N LEU A 102 20.22 26.45 -15.77
CA LEU A 102 21.50 26.45 -16.48
C LEU A 102 21.29 26.37 -18.00
N LEU A 103 20.39 25.51 -18.47
CA LEU A 103 20.07 25.40 -19.89
C LEU A 103 19.55 26.73 -20.46
N VAL A 104 18.62 27.40 -19.75
CA VAL A 104 18.14 28.73 -20.14
C VAL A 104 19.29 29.73 -20.21
N LYS A 105 20.18 29.73 -19.22
CA LYS A 105 21.30 30.69 -19.14
C LYS A 105 22.37 30.42 -20.20
N VAL A 106 22.70 29.17 -20.47
CA VAL A 106 23.58 28.77 -21.58
C VAL A 106 23.00 29.19 -22.92
N LEU A 107 21.68 29.00 -23.15
CA LEU A 107 21.04 29.47 -24.38
C LEU A 107 21.11 30.99 -24.54
N MET A 108 20.98 31.75 -23.43
CA MET A 108 21.14 33.20 -23.44
C MET A 108 22.60 33.64 -23.68
N ASN A 109 23.58 32.93 -23.12
CA ASN A 109 24.99 33.24 -23.26
C ASN A 109 25.59 32.82 -24.61
N VAL A 110 25.18 31.67 -25.16
CA VAL A 110 25.57 31.23 -26.52
C VAL A 110 25.00 32.17 -27.58
N ALA A 111 23.86 32.81 -27.30
CA ALA A 111 23.34 33.89 -28.14
C ALA A 111 24.19 35.18 -28.07
N HIS A 112 25.13 35.32 -27.11
CA HIS A 112 25.82 36.57 -26.79
C HIS A 112 27.32 36.50 -26.35
N GLU A 113 28.07 35.43 -26.64
CA GLU A 113 29.52 35.24 -26.34
C GLU A 113 29.97 35.52 -24.88
N GLY A 114 30.31 34.49 -24.09
CA GLY A 114 30.78 34.65 -22.70
C GLY A 114 31.96 33.76 -22.30
N THR A 115 32.64 34.11 -21.20
CA THR A 115 33.87 33.48 -20.66
C THR A 115 33.58 32.36 -19.65
N GLU A 116 34.61 31.58 -19.29
CA GLU A 116 34.52 30.47 -18.32
C GLU A 116 34.14 30.92 -16.90
N GLU A 117 34.66 32.07 -16.45
CA GLU A 117 34.32 32.64 -15.14
C GLU A 117 32.85 33.09 -15.07
N GLN A 118 32.33 33.63 -16.19
CA GLN A 118 30.90 33.92 -16.31
C GLN A 118 30.09 32.62 -16.26
N PHE A 119 30.58 31.52 -16.87
CA PHE A 119 29.92 30.22 -16.81
C PHE A 119 29.84 29.63 -15.40
N ASP A 120 30.91 29.72 -14.59
CA ASP A 120 30.88 29.27 -13.20
C ASP A 120 29.90 30.09 -12.34
N GLN A 121 29.84 31.41 -12.57
CA GLN A 121 28.84 32.26 -11.94
C GLN A 121 27.41 31.87 -12.37
N MET A 122 27.20 31.58 -13.66
CA MET A 122 25.93 31.08 -14.19
C MET A 122 25.47 29.79 -13.50
N LEU A 123 26.38 28.85 -13.29
CA LEU A 123 26.10 27.58 -12.62
C LEU A 123 25.68 27.79 -11.16
N SER A 124 26.40 28.63 -10.41
CA SER A 124 26.15 28.88 -9.00
C SER A 124 24.77 29.52 -8.77
N GLU A 125 24.37 30.45 -9.64
CA GLU A 125 23.09 31.14 -9.55
C GLU A 125 21.90 30.24 -9.94
N ALA A 126 22.08 29.39 -10.97
CA ALA A 126 21.08 28.39 -11.34
C ALA A 126 20.81 27.40 -10.21
N VAL A 127 21.85 26.98 -9.47
CA VAL A 127 21.71 26.13 -8.28
C VAL A 127 20.97 26.86 -7.16
N ALA A 128 21.27 28.14 -6.91
CA ALA A 128 20.58 28.94 -5.89
C ALA A 128 19.07 29.07 -6.18
N LEU A 129 18.71 29.31 -7.44
CA LEU A 129 17.31 29.34 -7.89
C LEU A 129 16.62 27.98 -7.76
N GLY A 130 17.32 26.89 -8.11
CA GLY A 130 16.80 25.53 -7.91
C GLY A 130 16.51 25.22 -6.42
N VAL A 131 17.31 25.76 -5.50
CA VAL A 131 17.08 25.67 -4.06
C VAL A 131 15.87 26.49 -3.61
N ASP A 132 15.75 27.75 -4.04
CA ASP A 132 14.61 28.62 -3.70
C ASP A 132 13.29 28.06 -4.26
N TYR A 133 13.31 27.55 -5.49
CA TYR A 133 12.16 26.90 -6.12
C TYR A 133 11.63 25.72 -5.30
N MET A 134 12.53 24.86 -4.81
CA MET A 134 12.17 23.69 -3.98
C MET A 134 11.63 24.05 -2.58
N GLN A 135 11.73 25.31 -2.15
CA GLN A 135 11.13 25.81 -0.91
C GLN A 135 9.72 26.40 -1.12
N LYS A 136 9.31 26.63 -2.37
CA LYS A 136 7.98 27.18 -2.70
C LYS A 136 6.91 26.10 -2.71
N LYS A 137 5.66 26.49 -2.41
CA LYS A 137 4.50 25.60 -2.52
C LYS A 137 4.03 25.47 -3.98
N ASP A 138 3.38 24.37 -4.33
CA ASP A 138 2.96 24.03 -5.71
C ASP A 138 2.22 25.17 -6.45
N PHE A 139 1.32 25.89 -5.79
CA PHE A 139 0.60 27.00 -6.42
C PHE A 139 1.50 28.20 -6.76
N GLN A 140 2.54 28.42 -5.94
CA GLN A 140 3.52 29.50 -6.16
C GLN A 140 4.48 29.13 -7.28
N ILE A 141 4.83 27.86 -7.37
CA ILE A 141 5.62 27.27 -8.47
C ILE A 141 4.90 27.45 -9.81
N ASN A 142 3.63 27.06 -9.89
CA ASN A 142 2.87 27.15 -11.14
C ASN A 142 2.67 28.61 -11.59
N SER A 143 2.39 29.51 -10.64
CA SER A 143 2.28 30.94 -10.94
C SER A 143 3.61 31.55 -11.38
N PHE A 144 4.74 31.09 -10.83
CA PHE A 144 6.08 31.56 -11.19
C PHE A 144 6.50 31.08 -12.57
N LEU A 145 6.26 29.79 -12.90
CA LEU A 145 6.59 29.23 -14.21
C LEU A 145 5.73 29.81 -15.34
N ALA A 146 4.50 30.22 -15.05
CA ALA A 146 3.62 30.85 -16.02
C ALA A 146 4.02 32.31 -16.35
N ASP A 147 4.77 32.98 -15.48
CA ASP A 147 5.21 34.36 -15.67
C ASP A 147 6.54 34.44 -16.44
N SER A 148 6.44 34.23 -17.75
CA SER A 148 7.56 34.34 -18.70
C SER A 148 8.30 35.68 -18.65
N GLY A 149 7.62 36.77 -18.28
CA GLY A 149 8.22 38.11 -18.18
C GLY A 149 9.07 38.29 -16.91
N SER A 150 8.68 37.66 -15.81
CA SER A 150 9.52 37.60 -14.61
C SER A 150 10.66 36.61 -14.76
N LEU A 151 10.44 35.45 -15.39
CA LEU A 151 11.51 34.49 -15.69
C LEU A 151 12.62 35.13 -16.54
N ARG A 152 12.24 35.88 -17.59
CA ARG A 152 13.20 36.60 -18.44
C ARG A 152 13.96 37.69 -17.67
N ARG A 153 13.27 38.52 -16.88
CA ARG A 153 13.92 39.57 -16.07
C ARG A 153 14.84 39.02 -14.98
N ILE A 154 14.51 37.86 -14.43
CA ILE A 154 15.37 37.18 -13.46
C ILE A 154 16.59 36.65 -14.21
N ALA A 155 16.40 35.99 -15.36
CA ALA A 155 17.51 35.52 -16.18
C ALA A 155 18.42 36.65 -16.72
N ASP A 156 17.89 37.83 -17.00
CA ASP A 156 18.66 39.01 -17.45
C ASP A 156 19.44 39.72 -16.32
N LYS A 157 19.05 39.50 -15.06
CA LYS A 157 19.70 40.07 -13.87
C LYS A 157 20.79 39.17 -13.27
N LEU A 158 20.99 38.02 -13.88
CA LEU A 158 21.88 36.94 -13.50
C LEU A 158 22.97 36.84 -14.58
#